data_AF-A0A1Q6A361-F1
#
_entry.id   AF-A0A1Q6A361-F1
#
_cell.length_a   1.000
_cell.length_b   1.000
_cell.length_c   1.000
_cell.angle_alpha   90.00
_cell.angle_beta   90.00
_cell.angle_gamma   90.00
#
_symmetry.space_group_name_H-M   'P 1'
#
loop_
_entity.id
_entity.type
_entity.pdbx_description
1 polymer ?
#
loop_
_entity_poly.entity_id
_entity_poly.type
_entity_poly.pdbx_seq_one_letter_code
_entity_poly.pdbx_strand_id
1 'polypeptide(L)' 'MFCVSNENFAPNSNEIQLYGYANDKLYAFETINITPDDALDVVAAIQWYANYVHYPDMEILPEDPREGHHMAM' A
#
# COMPACT_ATOMS: atom_id res chain seq x y z
N MET A 1 1.05 4.49 7.46
CA MET A 1 0.52 3.16 7.11
C MET A 1 -0.83 3.00 7.78
N PHE A 2 -1.84 2.66 7.00
CA PHE A 2 -3.22 2.48 7.45
C PHE A 2 -3.71 1.07 7.13
N CYS A 3 -4.52 0.48 8.01
CA CYS A 3 -5.16 -0.81 7.75
C CYS A 3 -6.54 -0.55 7.14
N VAL A 4 -6.59 -0.46 5.81
CA VAL A 4 -7.78 0.03 5.10
C VAL A 4 -8.94 -0.97 5.07
N SER A 5 -8.68 -2.22 5.48
CA SER A 5 -9.74 -3.19 5.76
C SER A 5 -10.62 -2.78 6.95
N ASN A 6 -10.10 -1.98 7.87
CA ASN A 6 -10.77 -1.63 9.13
C ASN A 6 -10.96 -0.12 9.31
N GLU A 7 -10.25 0.70 8.55
CA GLU A 7 -10.21 2.15 8.69
C GLU A 7 -10.72 2.83 7.42
N ASN A 8 -11.43 3.95 7.60
CA ASN A 8 -11.92 4.75 6.49
C ASN A 8 -10.76 5.59 5.94
N PHE A 9 -10.01 5.01 5.00
CA PHE A 9 -8.85 5.64 4.35
C PHE A 9 -9.23 6.23 3.00
N ALA A 10 -8.94 7.52 2.83
CA ALA A 10 -9.05 8.24 1.57
C ALA A 10 -7.66 8.74 1.15
N PRO A 11 -7.11 8.28 0.02
CA PRO A 11 -5.77 8.67 -0.41
C PRO A 11 -5.71 10.14 -0.83
N ASN A 12 -4.58 10.80 -0.56
CA ASN A 12 -4.28 12.11 -1.15
C ASN A 12 -3.90 11.93 -2.62
N SER A 13 -4.65 12.57 -3.53
CA SER A 13 -4.44 12.46 -4.99
C SER A 13 -3.11 13.06 -5.48
N ASN A 14 -2.42 13.85 -4.66
CA ASN A 14 -1.14 14.46 -5.01
C ASN A 14 0.06 13.60 -4.57
N GLU A 15 -0.18 12.50 -3.85
CA GLU A 15 0.87 11.64 -3.31
C GLU A 15 0.82 10.26 -3.94
N ILE A 16 1.97 9.60 -4.02
CA ILE A 16 2.04 8.20 -4.45
C ILE A 16 1.49 7.32 -3.33
N GLN A 17 0.64 6.39 -3.69
CA GLN A 17 0.07 5.41 -2.75
C GLN A 17 0.47 4.03 -3.19
N LEU A 18 0.97 3.24 -2.24
CA LEU A 18 1.27 1.83 -2.45
C LEU A 18 0.40 1.00 -1.51
N TYR A 19 -0.03 -0.16 -1.98
CA TYR A 19 -0.89 -1.06 -1.22
C TYR A 19 -0.23 -2.42 -1.08
N GLY A 20 -0.59 -3.17 -0.04
CA GLY A 20 -0.10 -4.52 0.14
C GLY A 20 -1.00 -5.34 1.03
N TYR A 21 -1.15 -6.63 0.68
CA TYR A 21 -1.85 -7.59 1.51
C TYR A 21 -0.88 -8.27 2.47
N ALA A 22 -1.20 -8.24 3.76
CA ALA A 22 -0.54 -9.04 4.78
C ALA A 22 -1.59 -9.66 5.70
N ASN A 23 -1.54 -10.98 5.87
CA ASN A 23 -2.46 -11.72 6.74
C ASN A 23 -3.94 -11.36 6.48
N ASP A 24 -4.37 -11.43 5.22
CA ASP A 24 -5.73 -11.11 4.74
C ASP A 24 -6.22 -9.68 5.02
N LYS A 25 -5.30 -8.78 5.40
CA LYS A 25 -5.58 -7.36 5.60
C LYS A 25 -4.89 -6.54 4.53
N LEU A 26 -5.61 -5.56 4.00
CA LEU A 26 -5.08 -4.59 3.07
C LEU A 26 -4.49 -3.42 3.84
N TYR A 27 -3.24 -3.09 3.54
CA TYR A 27 -2.56 -1.92 4.08
C TYR A 27 -2.33 -0.90 2.98
N ALA A 28 -2.49 0.38 3.32
CA ALA A 28 -2.08 1.51 2.49
C ALA A 28 -0.82 2.14 3.08
N PHE A 29 0.21 2.26 2.26
CA PHE A 29 1.48 2.91 2.56
C PHE A 29 1.44 4.31 1.94
N GLU A 30 0.88 5.24 2.71
CA GLU A 30 0.85 6.65 2.33
C GLU A 30 2.25 7.26 2.36
N THR A 31 2.59 7.95 1.27
CA THR A 31 3.81 8.75 1.14
C THR A 31 3.48 10.23 1.29
N ILE A 32 4.48 11.03 1.70
CA ILE A 32 4.36 12.47 1.85
C ILE A 32 5.59 13.11 1.20
N ASN A 33 5.39 14.01 0.24
CA ASN A 33 6.45 14.69 -0.52
C ASN A 33 7.43 13.73 -1.19
N ILE A 34 6.95 12.61 -1.71
CA ILE A 34 7.80 11.60 -2.36
C ILE A 34 7.74 11.80 -3.88
N THR A 35 8.93 11.87 -4.48
CA THR A 35 9.07 11.96 -5.94
C THR A 35 9.15 10.56 -6.56
N PRO A 36 8.94 10.41 -7.88
CA PRO A 36 9.13 9.13 -8.54
C PRO A 36 10.51 8.51 -8.32
N ASP A 37 11.55 9.33 -8.13
CA ASP A 37 12.92 8.86 -7.88
C ASP A 37 13.06 8.20 -6.49
N ASP A 38 12.27 8.65 -5.52
CA ASP A 38 12.24 8.11 -4.16
C ASP A 38 11.42 6.81 -4.07
N ALA A 39 10.66 6.45 -5.11
CA ALA A 39 9.76 5.29 -5.09
C ALA A 39 10.51 3.96 -4.86
N LEU A 40 11.76 3.84 -5.33
CA LEU A 40 12.58 2.65 -5.10
C LEU A 40 12.94 2.47 -3.62
N ASP A 41 13.23 3.56 -2.91
CA ASP A 41 13.54 3.54 -1.48
C ASP A 41 12.29 3.20 -0.66
N VAL A 42 11.12 3.66 -1.10
CA VAL A 42 9.83 3.29 -0.48
C VAL A 42 9.55 1.80 -0.64
N VAL A 43 9.79 1.22 -1.82
CA VAL A 43 9.64 -0.22 -2.05
C VAL A 43 10.52 -1.03 -1.10
N ALA A 44 11.78 -0.63 -0.92
CA ALA A 44 12.69 -1.29 0.02
C ALA A 44 12.19 -1.20 1.48
N ALA A 45 11.63 -0.07 1.88
CA ALA A 45 11.04 0.10 3.21
C ALA A 45 9.80 -0.79 3.42
N ILE A 46 8.94 -0.93 2.40
CA ILE A 46 7.77 -1.82 2.46
C ILE A 46 8.23 -3.29 2.54
N GLN A 47 9.23 -3.70 1.76
CA GLN A 47 9.81 -5.04 1.84
C GLN A 47 10.40 -5.31 3.22
N TRP A 48 11.08 -4.33 3.83
CA TRP A 48 11.56 -4.46 5.20
C TRP A 48 10.41 -4.67 6.19
N TYR A 49 9.32 -3.90 6.06
CA TYR A 49 8.13 -4.05 6.89
C TYR A 49 7.47 -5.43 6.71
N ALA A 50 7.34 -5.90 5.47
CA ALA A 50 6.82 -7.22 5.13
C ALA A 50 7.59 -8.34 5.85
N ASN A 51 8.92 -8.24 5.89
CA ASN A 51 9.77 -9.15 6.67
C ASN A 51 9.50 -9.05 8.17
N TYR A 52 9.40 -7.83 8.71
CA TYR A 52 9.14 -7.59 10.13
C TYR A 52 7.81 -8.20 10.60
N VAL A 53 6.77 -8.18 9.76
CA VAL A 53 5.46 -8.79 10.07
C VAL A 53 5.34 -10.25 9.66
N HIS A 54 6.45 -10.92 9.35
CA HIS A 54 6.52 -12.33 8.94
C HIS A 54 5.72 -12.66 7.67
N TYR A 55 5.63 -11.70 6.74
CA TYR A 55 4.95 -11.86 5.46
C TYR A 55 5.85 -11.37 4.29
N PRO A 56 7.03 -11.99 4.08
CA PRO A 56 8.05 -11.48 3.14
C PRO A 56 7.61 -11.48 1.68
N ASP A 57 6.64 -12.34 1.32
CA ASP A 57 6.09 -12.47 -0.02
C ASP A 57 4.94 -11.46 -0.29
N MET A 58 4.87 -10.38 0.49
CA MET A 58 3.90 -9.30 0.29
C MET A 58 4.01 -8.75 -1.13
N GLU A 59 2.93 -8.86 -1.89
CA GLU A 59 2.79 -8.17 -3.17
C GLU A 59 2.52 -6.68 -2.92
N ILE A 60 3.31 -5.82 -3.56
CA ILE A 60 3.15 -4.37 -3.52
C ILE A 60 2.38 -3.93 -4.76
N LEU A 61 1.21 -3.33 -4.56
CA LEU A 61 0.31 -2.89 -5.61
C LEU A 61 0.40 -1.36 -5.78
N PRO A 62 0.55 -0.86 -7.02
CA PRO A 62 0.58 0.58 -7.30
C PRO A 62 -0.81 1.23 -7.35
N GLU A 63 -1.87 0.42 -7.41
CA GLU A 63 -3.26 0.85 -7.50
C GLU A 63 -4.05 0.30 -6.31
N ASP A 64 -5.11 1.02 -5.89
CA ASP A 64 -5.98 0.57 -4.80
C ASP A 64 -6.84 -0.61 -5.29
N PRO A 65 -6.65 -1.83 -4.77
CA PRO A 65 -7.41 -2.99 -5.22
C PRO A 65 -8.91 -2.87 -4.88
N ARG A 66 -9.31 -2.00 -3.95
CA ARG A 66 -10.73 -1.74 -3.63
C ARG A 66 -11.47 -1.06 -4.79
N GLU A 67 -10.77 -0.24 -5.58
CA GLU A 67 -11.37 0.46 -6.73
C GLU A 67 -11.72 -0.52 -7.86
N GLY A 68 -10.96 -1.62 -7.99
CA GLY A 68 -11.26 -2.71 -8.94
C GLY A 68 -12.51 -3.51 -8.60
N HIS A 69 -12.95 -3.52 -7.34
CA HIS A 69 -14.18 -4.18 -6.90
C HIS A 69 -15.46 -3.40 -7.23
N HIS A 70 -15.36 -2.12 -7.64
CA HIS A 70 -16.52 -1.33 -8.06
C HIS A 70 -17.01 -1.62 -9.49
N MET A 71 -16.33 -2.46 -10.27
CA MET A 71 -16.71 -2.80 -11.66
C MET A 71 -17.18 -4.25 -11.87
N ALA A 72 -17.56 -4.95 -10.81
CA ALA A 72 -18.16 -6.28 -10.91
C ALA A 72 -19.50 -6.35 -10.15
N MET A 73 -20.55 -5.75 -10.73
CA MET A 73 -21.94 -6.15 -10.53
C MET A 73 -22.76 -5.91 -11.80
#